data_AF-A0A838DRE0-F1
#
_entry.id   AF-A0A838DRE0-F1
#
_cell.length_a   1.000
_cell.length_b   1.000
_cell.length_c   1.000
_cell.angle_alpha   90.00
_cell.angle_beta   90.00
_cell.angle_gamma   90.00
#
_symmetry.space_group_name_H-M   'P 1'
#
loop_
_entity.id
_entity.type
_entity.pdbx_description
1 polymer ?
#
loop_
_entity_poly.entity_id
_entity_poly.type
_entity_poly.pdbx_seq_one_letter_code
_entity_poly.pdbx_strand_id
1 'polypeptide(L)' 'MPSELYLKSVWSASSLSDPGGKYSITRYYADANISRQEPIPLPHFLEYSTWFRQHAVPDVDPTYV' A
#
# COMPACT_ATOMS: atom_id res chain seq x y z
N MET A 1 -16.04 2.10 -6.95
CA MET A 1 -15.88 2.35 -5.49
C MET A 1 -16.27 3.80 -5.22
N PRO A 2 -16.95 4.13 -4.11
CA PRO A 2 -17.20 5.52 -3.74
C PRO A 2 -15.86 6.25 -3.50
N SER A 3 -15.73 7.46 -4.05
CA SER A 3 -14.50 8.25 -4.07
C SER A 3 -14.09 8.84 -2.71
N GLU A 4 -14.93 8.70 -1.68
CA GLU A 4 -14.80 9.42 -0.41
C GLU A 4 -14.41 8.52 0.77
N LEU A 5 -13.85 7.34 0.51
CA LEU A 5 -13.35 6.47 1.59
C LEU A 5 -11.89 6.77 1.89
N TYR A 6 -11.57 6.83 3.19
CA TYR A 6 -10.24 7.10 3.71
C TYR A 6 -9.87 6.07 4.78
N LEU A 7 -8.58 5.81 4.94
CA LEU A 7 -8.09 4.98 6.04
C LEU A 7 -8.27 5.69 7.37
N LYS A 8 -8.70 4.93 8.38
CA LYS A 8 -8.72 5.38 9.78
C LYS A 8 -7.35 5.25 10.45
N SER A 9 -6.50 4.37 9.95
CA SER A 9 -5.15 4.17 10.48
C SER A 9 -4.27 5.39 10.25
N VAL A 10 -3.41 5.69 11.22
CA VAL A 10 -2.35 6.69 11.07
C VAL A 10 -1.30 6.21 10.07
N TRP A 11 -0.59 7.14 9.43
CA TRP A 11 0.42 6.83 8.40
C TRP A 11 1.42 5.74 8.81
N SER A 12 1.94 5.79 10.03
CA SER A 12 2.91 4.82 10.55
C SER A 12 2.35 3.40 10.67
N ALA A 13 1.03 3.25 10.79
CA ALA A 13 0.33 1.98 10.87
C ALA A 13 -0.25 1.53 9.50
N SER A 14 -0.05 2.32 8.44
CA SER A 14 -0.56 2.02 7.09
C SER A 14 0.42 1.26 6.21
N SER A 15 1.68 1.07 6.62
CA SER A 15 2.60 0.23 5.84
C SER A 15 2.31 -1.26 6.04
N LEU A 16 2.34 -2.03 4.97
CA LEU A 16 2.28 -3.49 5.04
C LEU A 16 3.58 -4.03 5.62
N SER A 17 3.49 -5.19 6.30
CA SER A 17 4.66 -5.83 6.92
C SER A 17 5.62 -6.31 5.85
N ASP A 18 6.83 -5.77 5.87
CA ASP A 18 7.96 -6.18 5.04
C ASP A 18 9.20 -6.27 5.94
N PRO A 19 9.68 -7.48 6.27
CA PRO A 19 10.86 -7.68 7.09
C PRO A 19 12.13 -6.99 6.53
N GLY A 20 12.19 -6.77 5.22
CA GLY A 20 13.30 -6.07 4.56
C GLY A 20 13.17 -4.54 4.56
N GLY A 21 12.01 -3.99 4.93
CA GLY A 21 11.75 -2.54 4.99
C GLY A 21 11.84 -1.81 3.64
N LYS A 22 11.76 -2.53 2.52
CA LYS A 22 11.91 -2.01 1.14
C LYS A 22 10.60 -1.46 0.58
N TYR A 23 9.45 -1.98 1.03
CA TYR A 23 8.16 -1.74 0.39
C TYR A 23 7.15 -1.02 1.30
N SER A 24 7.60 0.01 2.01
CA SER A 24 6.73 0.85 2.85
C SER A 24 5.83 1.78 2.02
N ILE A 25 4.73 2.25 2.61
CA ILE A 25 3.84 3.23 1.96
C ILE A 25 4.57 4.56 1.68
N THR A 26 5.50 4.96 2.56
CA THR A 26 6.36 6.13 2.34
C THR A 26 7.23 5.97 1.11
N ARG A 27 7.81 4.78 0.91
CA ARG A 27 8.62 4.50 -0.28
C ARG A 27 7.79 4.54 -1.54
N TYR A 28 6.62 3.91 -1.51
CA TYR A 28 5.68 3.94 -2.63
C TYR A 28 5.27 5.37 -3.03
N TYR A 29 4.91 6.23 -2.08
CA TYR A 29 4.55 7.62 -2.36
C TYR A 29 5.72 8.41 -2.96
N ALA A 30 6.95 8.18 -2.46
CA ALA A 30 8.15 8.80 -3.02
C ALA A 30 8.43 8.33 -4.46
N ASP A 31 8.31 7.03 -4.73
CA ASP A 31 8.55 6.45 -6.06
C ASP A 31 7.46 6.86 -7.08
N ALA A 32 6.21 7.03 -6.62
CA ALA A 32 5.10 7.50 -7.43
C ALA A 32 5.03 9.04 -7.56
N ASN A 33 5.94 9.78 -6.90
CA ASN A 33 5.94 11.24 -6.82
C ASN A 33 4.59 11.81 -6.31
N ILE A 34 3.96 11.11 -5.37
CA ILE A 34 2.70 11.49 -4.73
C ILE A 34 3.02 12.21 -3.42
N SER A 35 2.40 13.37 -3.20
CA SER A 35 2.52 14.07 -1.93
C SER A 35 1.80 13.31 -0.82
N ARG A 36 2.43 13.22 0.35
CA ARG A 36 1.80 12.64 1.54
C ARG A 36 0.50 13.39 1.87
N GLN A 37 -0.58 12.63 2.03
CA GLN A 37 -1.88 13.14 2.43
C GLN A 37 -2.42 12.28 3.58
N GLU A 38 -2.93 12.94 4.63
CA GLU A 38 -3.60 12.29 5.75
C GLU A 38 -4.98 12.93 5.98
N PRO A 39 -6.05 12.14 6.14
CA PRO A 39 -6.07 10.67 6.07
C PRO A 39 -5.83 10.15 4.64
N ILE A 40 -5.31 8.93 4.51
CA ILE A 40 -4.94 8.34 3.21
C ILE A 40 -6.22 7.99 2.44
N PRO A 41 -6.42 8.46 1.20
CA PRO A 41 -7.51 7.99 0.36
C PRO A 41 -7.44 6.48 0.14
N LEU A 42 -8.56 5.78 0.32
CA LEU A 42 -8.64 4.34 0.08
C LEU A 42 -8.13 3.94 -1.32
N PRO A 43 -8.44 4.67 -2.42
CA PRO A 43 -7.88 4.34 -3.73
C PRO A 43 -6.34 4.29 -3.75
N HIS A 44 -5.67 5.29 -3.16
CA HIS A 44 -4.20 5.29 -3.10
C HIS A 44 -3.65 4.13 -2.27
N PHE A 45 -4.36 3.74 -1.20
CA PHE A 45 -3.94 2.58 -0.42
C PHE A 45 -4.09 1.25 -1.18
N LEU A 46 -5.12 1.12 -2.04
CA LEU A 46 -5.30 -0.05 -2.90
C LEU A 46 -4.24 -0.12 -4.01
N GLU A 47 -3.85 1.03 -4.56
CA GLU A 47 -2.74 1.13 -5.51
C GLU A 47 -1.41 0.73 -4.85
N TYR A 48 -1.14 1.27 -3.64
CA TYR A 48 -0.01 0.84 -2.82
C TYR A 48 -0.01 -0.67 -2.58
N SER A 49 -1.15 -1.25 -2.21
CA SER A 49 -1.28 -2.68 -1.92
C SER A 49 -1.00 -3.55 -3.17
N THR A 50 -1.43 -3.07 -4.34
CA THR A 50 -1.17 -3.73 -5.63
C THR A 50 0.31 -3.66 -5.98
N TRP A 51 0.93 -2.49 -5.83
CA TRP A 51 2.35 -2.30 -6.02
C TRP A 51 3.15 -3.18 -5.06
N PHE A 52 2.78 -3.23 -3.78
CA PHE A 52 3.42 -4.09 -2.78
C PHE A 52 3.37 -5.56 -3.21
N ARG A 53 2.20 -6.05 -3.63
CA ARG A 53 2.04 -7.44 -4.10
C ARG A 53 2.99 -7.76 -5.26
N GLN A 54 3.13 -6.86 -6.22
CA GLN A 54 3.99 -7.06 -7.39
C GLN A 54 5.49 -7.12 -7.05
N HIS A 55 5.93 -6.52 -5.93
CA HIS A 55 7.35 -6.38 -5.59
C HIS A 55 7.79 -7.24 -4.41
N ALA A 56 6.89 -7.50 -3.45
CA ALA A 56 7.21 -8.13 -2.17
C ALA A 56 6.68 -9.54 -2.02
N VAL A 57 5.65 -9.91 -2.80
CA VAL A 57 4.98 -11.21 -2.69
C VAL A 57 5.40 -12.06 -3.88
N PRO A 58 5.96 -13.26 -3.68
CA PRO A 58 6.22 -14.20 -4.77
C PRO A 58 4.91 -14.60 -5.46
N ASP A 59 5.00 -15.16 -6.67
CA ASP A 59 3.83 -15.68 -7.38
C ASP A 59 3.08 -16.68 -6.48
N VAL A 60 1.85 -16.32 -6.13
CA VAL A 60 0.97 -17.16 -5.30
C VAL A 60 0.23 -18.10 -6.24
N ASP A 61 0.33 -19.41 -5.99
CA ASP A 61 -0.45 -20.40 -6.72
C ASP A 61 -1.95 -20.18 -6.48
N PRO A 62 -2.77 -19.92 -7.52
CA PRO A 62 -4.19 -19.64 -7.37
C PRO A 62 -5.00 -20.86 -6.88
N THR A 63 -4.41 -22.05 -6.84
CA THR A 63 -5.05 -23.31 -6.41
C THR A 63 -4.74 -23.69 -4.96
N TYR A 64 -3.92 -22.91 -4.26
CA TYR A 64 -3.59 -23.18 -2.86
C TYR A 64 -4.74 -22.71 -1.94
N VAL A 65 -5.64 -23.64 -1.61
CA VAL A 65 -6.74 -23.49 -0.63
C VAL A 65 -6.46 -24.27 0.65
#